data_AF-A0A378Y5H9-F1
#
_entry.id   AF-A0A378Y5H9-F1
#
_cell.length_a   1.000
_cell.length_b   1.000
_cell.length_c   1.000
_cell.angle_alpha   90.00
_cell.angle_beta   90.00
_cell.angle_gamma   90.00
#
_symmetry.space_group_name_H-M   'P 1'
#
loop_
_entity.id
_entity.type
_entity.pdbx_description
1 polymer ?
#
loop_
_entity_poly.entity_id
_entity_poly.type
_entity_poly.pdbx_seq_one_letter_code
_entity_poly.pdbx_strand_id
1 'polypeptide(L)'
;MGELSGHTQSVEPQPQPIRKLAVVATVISGVAVLGCIALAVWNYNLNTKVNSLTIANASLKQTTQALTKQQNDTEALLGKVKLAANLSSITHLLEQTSVVTDDFVLEKVTFDVTEDGKLKGVLLNVNNQPNLGFGGAYQGYGKYNMSSAALTKKAEEVIDIAMKEYSTSDKLPVWDKNTKVEMTVQNYLLGKRESGTFKLTGQ
;
A
#
# COMPACT_ATOMS: atom_id res chain seq x y z
N MET A 1 -61.69 -77.46 -63.93
CA MET A 1 -62.12 -76.40 -64.88
C MET A 1 -63.16 -75.55 -64.20
N GLY A 2 -62.94 -74.24 -64.15
CA GLY A 2 -63.74 -73.26 -63.41
C GLY A 2 -62.84 -72.17 -62.85
N GLU A 3 -62.20 -71.42 -63.75
CA GLU A 3 -61.50 -70.17 -63.42
C GLU A 3 -62.50 -69.07 -63.04
N LEU A 4 -62.09 -68.15 -62.16
CA LEU A 4 -62.42 -66.71 -62.10
C LEU A 4 -61.80 -66.14 -60.80
N SER A 5 -60.70 -65.39 -60.91
CA SER A 5 -60.67 -63.91 -60.91
C SER A 5 -61.00 -63.34 -59.52
N GLY A 6 -60.17 -62.60 -58.80
CA GLY A 6 -59.12 -61.68 -59.19
C GLY A 6 -59.36 -60.39 -58.41
N HIS A 7 -58.49 -60.04 -57.45
CA HIS A 7 -58.46 -58.70 -56.87
C HIS A 7 -57.00 -58.33 -56.57
N THR A 8 -56.26 -57.99 -57.62
CA THR A 8 -55.15 -57.06 -57.50
C THR A 8 -55.74 -55.70 -57.16
N GLN A 9 -55.54 -55.27 -55.93
CA GLN A 9 -55.86 -53.93 -55.46
C GLN A 9 -55.03 -52.94 -56.29
N SER A 10 -55.65 -52.38 -57.34
CA SER A 10 -55.06 -51.34 -58.16
C SER A 10 -54.88 -50.12 -57.27
N VAL A 11 -53.64 -49.85 -56.88
CA VAL A 11 -53.27 -48.57 -56.29
C VAL A 11 -53.47 -47.54 -57.38
N GLU A 12 -54.60 -46.85 -57.32
CA GLU A 12 -54.95 -45.80 -58.27
C GLU A 12 -53.83 -44.75 -58.27
N PRO A 13 -53.21 -44.45 -59.44
CA PRO A 13 -52.13 -43.50 -59.49
C PRO A 13 -52.68 -42.13 -59.16
N GLN A 14 -52.28 -41.59 -58.00
CA GLN A 14 -52.65 -40.24 -57.59
C GLN A 14 -52.38 -39.25 -58.74
N PRO A 15 -53.29 -38.28 -58.98
CA PRO A 15 -53.16 -37.29 -60.05
C PRO A 15 -51.76 -36.67 -60.04
N GLN A 16 -51.08 -36.70 -61.19
CA GLN A 16 -49.73 -36.14 -61.37
C GLN A 16 -49.46 -34.77 -60.72
N PRO A 17 -50.39 -33.79 -60.69
CA PRO A 17 -50.16 -32.52 -60.00
C PRO A 17 -50.01 -32.65 -58.47
N ILE A 18 -50.72 -33.59 -57.84
CA ILE A 18 -50.66 -33.83 -56.38
C ILE A 18 -49.31 -34.46 -56.00
N ARG A 19 -48.79 -35.37 -56.82
CA ARG A 19 -47.44 -35.93 -56.66
C ARG A 19 -46.35 -34.86 -56.77
N LYS A 20 -46.45 -33.93 -57.72
CA LYS A 20 -45.48 -32.82 -57.85
C LYS A 20 -45.52 -31.88 -56.64
N LEU A 21 -46.70 -31.53 -56.15
CA LEU A 21 -46.87 -30.71 -54.94
C LEU A 21 -46.35 -31.40 -53.68
N ALA A 22 -46.59 -32.71 -53.51
CA ALA A 22 -46.09 -33.48 -52.37
C ALA A 22 -44.55 -33.58 -52.36
N VAL A 23 -43.93 -33.74 -53.53
CA VAL A 23 -42.47 -33.73 -53.71
C VAL A 23 -41.89 -32.35 -53.39
N VAL A 24 -42.51 -31.28 -53.87
CA VAL A 24 -42.09 -29.90 -53.55
C VAL A 24 -42.21 -29.63 -52.04
N ALA A 25 -43.30 -30.05 -51.41
CA ALA A 25 -43.50 -29.89 -49.97
C ALA A 25 -42.48 -30.68 -49.12
N THR A 26 -42.12 -31.91 -49.52
CA THR A 26 -41.09 -32.69 -48.81
C THR A 26 -39.70 -32.09 -48.97
N VAL A 27 -39.35 -31.55 -50.14
CA VAL A 27 -38.09 -30.84 -50.35
C VAL A 27 -38.03 -29.57 -49.49
N ILE A 28 -39.09 -28.75 -49.49
CA ILE A 28 -39.16 -27.53 -48.67
C ILE A 28 -39.07 -27.87 -47.18
N SER A 29 -39.80 -28.89 -46.72
CA SER A 29 -39.75 -29.34 -45.34
C SER A 29 -38.37 -29.89 -44.94
N GLY A 30 -37.69 -30.62 -45.84
CA GLY A 30 -36.34 -31.12 -45.60
C GLY A 30 -35.32 -29.98 -45.47
N VAL A 31 -35.39 -28.97 -46.35
CA VAL A 31 -34.54 -27.77 -46.28
C VAL A 31 -34.82 -26.96 -45.02
N ALA A 32 -36.09 -26.81 -44.62
CA ALA A 32 -36.47 -26.11 -43.40
C ALA A 32 -35.90 -26.81 -42.15
N VAL A 33 -35.99 -28.14 -42.06
CA VAL A 33 -35.44 -28.92 -40.94
C VAL A 33 -33.91 -28.78 -40.87
N LEU A 34 -33.21 -28.88 -42.00
CA LEU A 34 -31.76 -28.67 -42.05
C LEU A 34 -31.36 -27.25 -41.63
N GLY A 35 -32.13 -26.23 -42.05
CA GLY A 35 -31.96 -24.85 -41.62
C GLY A 35 -32.14 -24.67 -40.11
N CYS A 36 -33.17 -25.28 -39.52
CA CYS A 36 -33.40 -25.26 -38.08
C CYS A 36 -32.27 -25.96 -37.29
N ILE A 37 -31.76 -27.10 -37.78
CA ILE A 37 -30.64 -27.81 -37.15
C ILE A 37 -29.37 -26.94 -37.19
N ALA A 38 -29.07 -26.32 -38.34
CA ALA A 38 -27.93 -25.43 -38.47
C ALA A 38 -28.02 -24.21 -37.53
N LEU A 39 -29.21 -23.60 -37.41
CA LEU A 39 -29.47 -22.51 -36.48
C LEU A 39 -29.33 -22.95 -35.01
N ALA A 40 -29.81 -24.15 -34.65
CA ALA A 40 -29.68 -24.68 -33.30
C ALA A 40 -28.21 -24.91 -32.92
N VAL A 41 -27.42 -25.49 -33.83
CA VAL A 41 -25.97 -25.70 -33.64
C VAL A 41 -25.23 -24.36 -33.53
N TRP A 42 -25.57 -23.39 -34.38
CA TRP A 42 -24.97 -22.06 -34.30
C TRP A 42 -25.33 -21.37 -32.98
N ASN A 43 -26.60 -21.36 -32.58
CA ASN A 43 -27.03 -20.76 -31.32
C ASN A 43 -26.33 -21.39 -30.11
N TYR A 44 -26.17 -22.72 -30.10
CA TYR A 44 -25.40 -23.40 -29.07
C TYR A 44 -23.94 -22.92 -29.05
N ASN A 45 -23.28 -22.85 -30.20
CA ASN A 45 -21.88 -22.43 -30.31
C ASN A 45 -21.67 -20.94 -29.95
N LEU A 46 -22.67 -20.08 -30.20
CA LEU A 46 -22.65 -18.69 -29.74
C LEU A 46 -22.81 -18.61 -28.22
N ASN A 47 -23.77 -19.34 -27.64
CA ASN A 47 -23.97 -19.36 -26.19
C ASN A 47 -22.75 -19.88 -25.44
N THR A 48 -22.08 -20.93 -25.94
CA THR A 48 -20.84 -21.42 -25.33
C THR A 48 -19.72 -20.39 -25.38
N LYS A 49 -19.54 -19.71 -26.53
CA LYS A 49 -18.55 -18.62 -26.67
C LYS A 49 -18.88 -17.43 -25.75
N VAL A 50 -20.14 -17.01 -25.67
CA VAL A 50 -20.58 -15.92 -24.79
C VAL A 50 -20.37 -16.27 -23.33
N ASN A 51 -20.72 -17.49 -22.91
CA ASN A 51 -20.48 -17.96 -21.55
C ASN A 51 -18.98 -17.99 -21.23
N SER A 52 -18.16 -18.51 -22.15
CA SER A 52 -16.71 -18.54 -21.99
C SER A 52 -16.11 -17.12 -21.88
N LEU A 53 -16.55 -16.18 -22.72
CA LEU A 53 -16.13 -14.78 -22.65
C LEU A 53 -16.58 -14.13 -21.35
N THR A 54 -17.78 -14.44 -20.88
CA THR A 54 -18.31 -13.90 -19.62
C THR A 54 -17.47 -14.37 -18.42
N ILE A 55 -17.11 -15.66 -18.38
CA ILE A 55 -16.22 -16.22 -17.35
C ILE A 55 -14.82 -15.60 -17.44
N ALA A 56 -14.25 -15.49 -18.65
CA ALA A 56 -12.95 -14.87 -18.86
C ALA A 56 -12.94 -13.40 -18.42
N ASN A 57 -13.99 -12.63 -18.73
CA ASN A 57 -14.13 -11.24 -18.29
C ASN A 57 -14.25 -11.13 -16.76
N ALA A 58 -15.01 -12.01 -16.11
CA ALA A 58 -15.10 -12.04 -14.65
C ALA A 58 -13.74 -12.35 -14.00
N SER A 59 -13.01 -13.33 -14.54
CA SER A 59 -11.66 -13.66 -14.10
C SER A 59 -10.69 -12.49 -14.31
N LEU A 60 -10.74 -11.83 -15.47
CA LEU A 60 -9.88 -10.69 -15.76
C LEU A 60 -10.16 -9.54 -14.80
N LYS A 61 -11.43 -9.24 -14.50
CA LYS A 61 -11.83 -8.23 -13.52
C LYS A 61 -11.26 -8.53 -12.14
N GLN A 62 -11.30 -9.79 -11.69
CA GLN A 62 -10.70 -10.19 -10.42
C GLN A 62 -9.18 -9.97 -10.41
N THR A 63 -8.48 -10.39 -11.48
CA THR A 63 -7.04 -10.18 -11.62
C THR A 63 -6.68 -8.69 -11.60
N THR A 64 -7.42 -7.84 -12.29
CA THR A 64 -7.21 -6.39 -12.27
C THR A 64 -7.40 -5.82 -10.87
N GLN A 65 -8.45 -6.21 -10.15
CA GLN A 65 -8.69 -5.74 -8.77
C GLN A 65 -7.57 -6.18 -7.82
N ALA A 66 -7.12 -7.43 -7.93
CA ALA A 66 -6.01 -7.95 -7.13
C ALA A 66 -4.71 -7.20 -7.43
N LEU A 67 -4.41 -6.94 -8.70
CA LEU A 67 -3.22 -6.23 -9.12
C LEU A 67 -3.25 -4.76 -8.66
N THR A 68 -4.40 -4.08 -8.78
CA THR A 68 -4.57 -2.71 -8.26
C THR A 68 -4.35 -2.66 -6.76
N LYS A 69 -4.88 -3.63 -6.01
CA LYS A 69 -4.64 -3.72 -4.57
C LYS A 69 -3.14 -3.92 -4.26
N GLN A 70 -2.50 -4.88 -4.93
CA GLN A 70 -1.08 -5.15 -4.74
C GLN A 70 -0.20 -3.94 -5.09
N GLN A 71 -0.56 -3.19 -6.13
CA GLN A 71 0.13 -1.97 -6.52
C GLN A 71 0.03 -0.90 -5.43
N ASN A 72 -1.17 -0.66 -4.90
CA ASN A 72 -1.39 0.29 -3.81
C ASN A 72 -0.63 -0.12 -2.53
N ASP A 73 -0.65 -1.41 -2.19
CA ASP A 73 0.07 -1.95 -1.02
C ASP A 73 1.60 -1.78 -1.20
N THR A 74 2.10 -2.01 -2.42
CA THR A 74 3.53 -1.83 -2.75
C THR A 74 3.94 -0.36 -2.70
N GLU A 75 3.10 0.55 -3.20
CA GLU A 75 3.36 1.99 -3.16
C GLU A 75 3.39 2.50 -1.71
N ALA A 76 2.45 2.06 -0.87
CA ALA A 76 2.44 2.39 0.55
C ALA A 76 3.70 1.86 1.26
N LEU A 77 4.13 0.63 0.97
CA LEU A 77 5.36 0.07 1.53
C LEU A 77 6.60 0.82 1.07
N LEU A 78 6.68 1.16 -0.22
CA LEU A 78 7.80 1.94 -0.77
C LEU A 78 7.90 3.32 -0.11
N GLY A 79 6.76 3.96 0.18
CA GLY A 79 6.71 5.20 0.95
C GLY A 79 7.34 5.05 2.33
N LYS A 80 6.99 3.98 3.07
CA LYS A 80 7.56 3.68 4.40
C LYS A 80 9.06 3.40 4.34
N VAL A 81 9.53 2.64 3.35
CA VAL A 81 10.95 2.33 3.17
C VAL A 81 11.76 3.59 2.86
N LYS A 82 11.25 4.47 1.98
CA LYS A 82 11.89 5.75 1.68
C LYS A 82 12.00 6.63 2.92
N LEU A 83 10.93 6.73 3.71
CA LEU A 83 10.93 7.49 4.95
C LEU A 83 11.95 6.93 5.95
N ALA A 84 11.99 5.62 6.15
CA ALA A 84 12.97 4.97 7.03
C ALA A 84 14.41 5.20 6.55
N ALA A 85 14.67 5.13 5.24
CA ALA A 85 15.98 5.41 4.67
C ALA A 85 16.41 6.87 4.88
N ASN A 86 15.49 7.83 4.68
CA ASN A 86 15.77 9.25 4.91
C ASN A 86 16.03 9.52 6.41
N LEU A 87 15.23 8.94 7.31
CA LEU A 87 15.43 9.04 8.76
C LEU A 87 16.76 8.42 9.19
N SER A 88 17.12 7.26 8.65
CA SER A 88 18.42 6.63 8.91
C SER A 88 19.57 7.51 8.41
N SER A 89 19.43 8.13 7.24
CA SER A 89 20.45 9.02 6.69
C SER A 89 20.65 10.26 7.55
N ILE A 90 19.58 10.87 8.07
CA ILE A 90 19.71 12.05 8.93
C ILE A 90 20.17 11.69 10.34
N THR A 91 19.75 10.54 10.89
CA THR A 91 20.34 9.98 12.12
C THR A 91 21.84 9.85 11.97
N HIS A 92 22.29 9.22 10.89
CA HIS A 92 23.71 9.05 10.61
C HIS A 92 24.44 10.38 10.49
N LEU A 93 23.84 11.36 9.81
CA LEU A 93 24.40 12.71 9.72
C LEU A 93 24.55 13.32 11.11
N LEU A 94 23.47 13.42 11.90
CA LEU A 94 23.47 14.03 13.23
C LEU A 94 24.46 13.38 14.21
N GLU A 95 24.61 12.05 14.13
CA GLU A 95 25.55 11.29 14.96
C GLU A 95 27.00 11.41 14.46
N GLN A 96 27.25 11.53 13.15
CA GLN A 96 28.60 11.65 12.59
C GLN A 96 29.15 13.07 12.58
N THR A 97 28.35 14.06 12.16
CA THR A 97 28.77 15.47 12.24
C THR A 97 28.86 15.95 13.67
N SER A 98 28.34 15.16 14.63
CA SER A 98 28.34 15.41 16.06
C SER A 98 27.74 16.79 16.33
N VAL A 99 26.43 16.86 16.53
CA VAL A 99 25.83 18.06 17.13
C VAL A 99 26.55 18.31 18.46
N VAL A 100 27.51 19.24 18.43
CA VAL A 100 28.47 19.51 19.51
C VAL A 100 28.30 20.97 19.87
N THR A 101 28.10 21.17 21.17
CA THR A 101 28.18 22.46 21.84
C THR A 101 29.40 22.45 22.76
N ASP A 102 29.69 23.55 23.43
CA ASP A 102 30.76 23.61 24.44
C ASP A 102 30.52 22.66 25.64
N ASP A 103 29.28 22.18 25.78
CA ASP A 103 28.76 21.49 26.95
C ASP A 103 28.32 20.05 26.69
N PHE A 104 27.78 19.79 25.50
CA PHE A 104 27.17 18.53 25.13
C PHE A 104 27.59 18.06 23.73
N VAL A 105 27.71 16.74 23.58
CA VAL A 105 27.74 16.06 22.28
C VAL A 105 26.49 15.22 22.15
N LEU A 106 25.79 15.33 21.04
CA LEU A 106 24.76 14.36 20.67
C LEU A 106 25.44 13.04 20.25
N GLU A 107 25.23 11.98 21.02
CA GLU A 107 25.75 10.65 20.71
C GLU A 107 24.76 9.80 19.92
N LYS A 108 23.47 9.97 20.19
CA LYS A 108 22.42 9.19 19.54
C LYS A 108 21.15 9.99 19.38
N VAL A 109 20.49 9.82 18.24
CA VAL A 109 19.15 10.36 18.01
C VAL A 109 18.17 9.26 17.61
N THR A 110 16.95 9.34 18.11
CA THR A 110 15.86 8.44 17.72
C THR A 110 14.61 9.23 17.40
N PHE A 111 13.98 8.90 16.28
CA PHE A 111 12.77 9.57 15.80
C PHE A 111 11.56 8.65 15.99
N ASP A 112 10.56 9.10 16.75
CA ASP A 112 9.26 8.44 16.88
C ASP A 112 8.33 8.98 15.79
N VAL A 113 7.99 8.12 14.82
CA VAL A 113 7.17 8.47 13.67
C VAL A 113 5.91 7.61 13.67
N THR A 114 4.77 8.25 13.47
CA THR A 114 3.46 7.60 13.41
C THR A 114 3.30 6.75 12.15
N GLU A 115 2.28 5.88 12.11
CA GLU A 115 1.99 5.07 10.92
C GLU A 115 1.67 5.89 9.66
N ASP A 116 1.12 7.10 9.84
CA ASP A 116 0.87 8.08 8.77
C ASP A 116 2.10 8.93 8.41
N GLY A 117 3.27 8.61 8.96
CA GLY A 117 4.55 9.20 8.58
C GLY A 117 4.84 10.56 9.24
N LYS A 118 4.11 10.95 10.29
CA LYS A 118 4.34 12.22 11.01
C LYS A 118 5.30 12.03 12.17
N LEU A 119 6.16 13.02 12.40
CA LEU A 119 7.07 13.02 13.53
C LEU A 119 6.30 13.34 14.81
N LYS A 120 6.27 12.39 15.75
CA LYS A 120 5.61 12.50 17.05
C LYS A 120 6.56 12.96 18.14
N GLY A 121 7.82 12.51 18.07
CA GLY A 121 8.83 12.88 19.04
C GLY A 121 10.25 12.57 18.61
N VAL A 122 11.19 13.18 19.31
CA VAL A 122 12.63 12.98 19.13
C VAL A 122 13.26 12.69 20.48
N LEU A 123 14.06 11.63 20.56
CA LEU A 123 14.92 11.33 21.70
C LEU A 123 16.35 11.68 21.33
N LEU A 124 16.96 12.56 22.12
CA LEU A 124 18.35 12.98 22.00
C LEU A 124 19.13 12.40 23.18
N ASN A 125 20.11 11.55 22.91
CA ASN A 125 21.05 11.10 23.92
C ASN A 125 22.34 11.92 23.79
N VAL A 126 22.64 12.69 24.81
CA VAL A 126 23.82 13.54 24.87
C VAL A 126 24.83 13.00 25.86
N ASN A 127 26.08 13.39 25.66
CA ASN A 127 27.16 13.19 26.62
C ASN A 127 27.82 14.52 26.96
N ASN A 128 28.38 14.59 28.16
CA ASN A 128 29.02 15.78 28.66
C ASN A 128 30.35 16.01 27.93
N GLN A 129 30.55 17.22 27.42
CA GLN A 129 31.87 17.69 27.04
C GLN A 129 32.76 17.89 28.30
N PRO A 130 34.09 17.93 28.15
CA PRO A 130 35.04 18.05 29.26
C PRO A 130 34.73 19.20 30.23
N ASN A 131 34.23 20.32 29.73
CA ASN A 131 33.86 21.48 30.55
C ASN A 131 32.77 21.17 31.58
N LEU A 132 31.80 20.33 31.24
CA LEU A 132 30.76 19.87 32.18
C LEU A 132 31.15 18.61 32.94
N GLY A 133 31.89 17.70 32.29
CA GLY A 133 32.28 16.40 32.84
C GLY A 133 33.40 16.50 33.89
N PHE A 134 34.51 17.16 33.56
CA PHE A 134 35.67 17.26 34.45
C PHE A 134 35.67 18.53 35.32
N GLY A 135 34.90 19.55 34.95
CA GLY A 135 34.76 20.80 35.71
C GLY A 135 33.95 20.69 37.02
N GLY A 136 33.50 19.49 37.40
CA GLY A 136 32.71 19.25 38.62
C GLY A 136 31.25 19.72 38.55
N ALA A 137 30.80 20.13 37.36
CA ALA A 137 29.42 20.58 37.15
C ALA A 137 28.44 19.40 37.08
N TYR A 138 28.82 18.26 36.49
CA TYR A 138 27.97 17.07 36.47
C TYR A 138 28.09 16.25 37.77
N GLN A 139 26.96 15.96 38.41
CA GLN A 139 26.88 15.23 39.68
C GLN A 139 26.48 13.75 39.51
N GLY A 140 26.31 13.29 38.26
CA GLY A 140 25.76 11.97 37.95
C GLY A 140 24.23 11.96 37.89
N TYR A 141 23.66 10.89 37.33
CA TYR A 141 22.22 10.63 37.28
C TYR A 141 21.40 11.78 36.65
N GLY A 142 21.94 12.46 35.64
CA GLY A 142 21.29 13.60 35.00
C GLY A 142 21.27 14.90 35.82
N LYS A 143 21.98 14.97 36.95
CA LYS A 143 22.02 16.15 37.82
C LYS A 143 23.28 16.99 37.58
N TYR A 144 23.11 18.31 37.73
CA TYR A 144 24.19 19.27 37.56
C TYR A 144 24.21 20.31 38.68
N ASN A 145 25.41 20.67 39.12
CA ASN A 145 25.69 21.79 40.01
C ASN A 145 25.71 23.10 39.22
N MET A 146 24.57 23.47 38.63
CA MET A 146 24.36 24.75 37.95
C MET A 146 22.89 25.17 38.05
N SER A 147 22.60 26.43 37.77
CA SER A 147 21.21 26.90 37.75
C SER A 147 20.39 26.18 36.67
N SER A 148 19.13 25.88 36.97
CA SER A 148 18.22 25.25 36.02
C SER A 148 18.04 26.06 34.73
N ALA A 149 18.06 27.40 34.82
CA ALA A 149 17.99 28.27 33.65
C ALA A 149 19.22 28.09 32.73
N ALA A 150 20.41 27.98 33.31
CA ALA A 150 21.63 27.74 32.54
C ALA A 150 21.62 26.36 31.86
N LEU A 151 21.24 25.31 32.59
CA LEU A 151 21.16 23.95 32.03
C LEU A 151 20.09 23.82 30.95
N THR A 152 18.93 24.46 31.14
CA THR A 152 17.86 24.52 30.14
C THR A 152 18.36 25.17 28.85
N LYS A 153 19.05 26.32 28.95
CA LYS A 153 19.60 27.00 27.78
C LYS A 153 20.60 26.12 27.00
N LYS A 154 21.48 25.41 27.71
CA LYS A 154 22.45 24.49 27.10
C LYS A 154 21.76 23.30 26.40
N ALA A 155 20.69 22.77 26.99
CA ALA A 155 19.88 21.72 26.36
C ALA A 155 19.14 22.24 25.12
N GLU A 156 18.55 23.44 25.18
CA GLU A 156 17.87 24.04 24.04
C GLU A 156 18.82 24.31 22.87
N GLU A 157 20.07 24.70 23.12
CA GLU A 157 21.08 24.89 22.08
C GLU A 157 21.34 23.61 21.27
N VAL A 158 21.46 22.46 21.94
CA VAL A 158 21.59 21.16 21.26
C VAL A 158 20.35 20.84 20.43
N ILE A 159 19.15 21.09 20.97
CA ILE A 159 17.88 20.85 20.27
C ILE A 159 17.80 21.72 19.01
N ASP A 160 18.18 22.98 19.09
CA ASP A 160 18.08 23.92 17.98
C ASP A 160 19.07 23.59 16.86
N ILE A 161 20.30 23.18 17.20
CA ILE A 161 21.29 22.71 16.21
C ILE A 161 20.78 21.42 15.56
N ALA A 162 20.33 20.43 16.33
CA ALA A 162 19.81 19.18 15.80
C ALA A 162 18.60 19.41 14.89
N MET A 163 17.68 20.31 15.28
CA MET A 163 16.53 20.70 14.48
C MET A 163 16.94 21.38 13.17
N LYS A 164 17.94 22.27 13.22
CA LYS A 164 18.43 22.98 12.03
C LYS A 164 19.04 22.01 11.02
N GLU A 165 19.91 21.11 11.47
CA GLU A 165 20.53 20.09 10.62
C GLU A 165 19.48 19.13 10.05
N TYR A 166 18.51 18.72 10.87
CA TYR A 166 17.37 17.91 10.43
C TYR A 166 16.55 18.60 9.33
N SER A 167 16.33 19.90 9.45
CA SER A 167 15.50 20.69 8.53
C SER A 167 16.17 20.99 7.18
N THR A 168 17.38 20.49 6.93
CA THR A 168 18.08 20.63 5.64
C THR A 168 17.46 19.79 4.52
N SER A 169 16.64 18.79 4.86
CA SER A 169 15.97 17.90 3.91
C SER A 169 14.47 18.12 3.91
N ASP A 170 13.89 18.36 2.73
CA ASP A 170 12.45 18.47 2.49
C ASP A 170 11.73 17.10 2.47
N LYS A 171 12.49 16.00 2.54
CA LYS A 171 11.99 14.62 2.47
C LYS A 171 11.69 14.01 3.85
N LEU A 172 11.86 14.80 4.91
CA LEU A 172 11.66 14.40 6.28
C LEU A 172 10.34 14.97 6.82
N PRO A 173 9.67 14.26 7.75
CA PRO A 173 8.51 14.81 8.42
C PRO A 173 8.89 16.05 9.21
N VAL A 174 7.95 16.99 9.38
CA VAL A 174 8.26 18.27 10.03
C VAL A 174 8.65 18.07 11.50
N TRP A 175 9.83 18.57 11.87
CA TRP A 175 10.21 18.80 13.26
C TRP A 175 10.00 20.28 13.59
N ASP A 176 8.99 20.58 14.40
CA ASP A 176 8.66 21.95 14.80
C ASP A 176 8.79 22.17 16.32
N LYS A 177 8.40 23.37 16.76
CA LYS A 177 8.42 23.74 18.18
C LYS A 177 7.50 22.89 19.07
N ASN A 178 6.48 22.26 18.49
CA ASN A 178 5.49 21.46 19.19
C ASN A 178 5.85 19.96 19.21
N THR A 179 6.75 19.51 18.34
CA THR A 179 7.30 18.15 18.39
C THR A 179 7.90 17.91 19.77
N LYS A 180 7.51 16.79 20.41
CA LYS A 180 8.05 16.41 21.71
C LYS A 180 9.54 16.10 21.56
N VAL A 181 10.35 16.64 22.46
CA VAL A 181 11.78 16.30 22.51
C VAL A 181 12.09 15.79 23.89
N GLU A 182 12.68 14.61 24.00
CA GLU A 182 13.24 14.09 25.25
C GLU A 182 14.75 14.11 25.14
N MET A 183 15.43 14.56 26.18
CA MET A 183 16.88 14.55 26.23
C MET A 183 17.35 13.69 27.40
N THR A 184 18.28 12.79 27.14
CA THR A 184 18.95 11.99 28.14
C THR A 184 20.44 12.30 28.16
N VAL A 185 21.05 12.23 29.34
CA VAL A 185 22.50 12.21 29.48
C VAL A 185 22.92 10.92 30.17
N GLN A 186 23.83 10.16 29.56
CA GLN A 186 24.26 8.86 30.08
C GLN A 186 23.07 7.94 30.44
N ASN A 187 22.02 7.93 29.60
CA ASN A 187 20.75 7.22 29.79
C ASN A 187 19.86 7.68 30.96
N TYR A 188 20.16 8.81 31.59
CA TYR A 188 19.27 9.45 32.57
C TYR A 188 18.51 10.60 31.93
N LEU A 189 17.20 10.67 32.15
CA LEU A 189 16.36 11.74 31.62
C LEU A 189 16.79 13.10 32.18
N LEU A 190 17.31 13.97 31.33
CA LEU A 190 17.68 15.34 31.67
C LEU A 190 16.45 16.23 31.70
N GLY A 191 15.56 16.06 30.73
CA GLY A 191 14.35 16.85 30.60
C GLY A 191 13.60 16.58 29.30
N LYS A 192 12.51 17.34 29.13
CA LYS A 192 11.62 17.23 27.96
C LYS A 192 11.15 18.58 27.48
N ARG A 193 11.01 18.74 26.17
CA ARG A 193 10.32 19.85 25.51
C ARG A 193 8.90 19.45 25.20
N GLU A 194 7.96 20.14 25.81
CA GLU A 194 6.53 20.05 25.51
C GLU A 194 6.00 21.48 25.29
N SER A 195 5.24 21.69 24.21
CA SER A 195 4.66 23.00 23.86
C SER A 195 5.70 24.12 23.68
N GLY A 196 6.89 23.79 23.16
CA GLY A 196 7.92 24.78 22.79
C GLY A 196 8.87 25.22 23.90
N THR A 197 8.77 24.67 25.12
CA THR A 197 9.68 25.01 26.22
C THR A 197 10.30 23.75 26.81
N PHE A 198 11.63 23.71 26.92
CA PHE A 198 12.32 22.60 27.57
C PHE A 198 12.22 22.73 29.08
N LYS A 199 11.86 21.62 29.75
CA LYS A 199 11.74 21.53 31.21
C LYS A 199 12.63 20.41 31.71
N LEU A 200 13.43 20.71 32.72
CA LEU A 200 14.30 19.72 33.35
C LEU A 200 13.49 18.73 34.19
N THR A 201 14.00 17.51 34.31
CA THR A 201 13.45 16.51 35.22
C THR A 201 13.55 17.00 36.67
N GLY A 202 12.42 17.03 37.39
CA GLY A 202 12.37 17.46 38.80
C GLY A 202 12.12 18.96 39.01
N GLN A 203 11.80 19.70 37.94
CA GLN A 203 11.18 21.02 38.01
C GLN A 203 9.66 20.97 37.84
#